data_AF-A0A935YZ03-F1
#
_entry.id   AF-A0A935YZ03-F1
#
_cell.length_a   1.000
_cell.length_b   1.000
_cell.length_c   1.000
_cell.angle_alpha   90.00
_cell.angle_beta   90.00
_cell.angle_gamma   90.00
#
_symmetry.space_group_name_H-M   'P 1'
#
loop_
_entity.id
_entity.type
_entity.pdbx_description
1 polymer ?
#
loop_
_entity_poly.entity_id
_entity_poly.type
_entity_poly.pdbx_seq_one_letter_code
_entity_poly.pdbx_strand_id
1 'polypeptide(L)'
;MSLVSSATNTIPTDALSINKKTETKKNNNELGQAAFLELMITQMKNQNPLEPQDNSEFVAQLAQFSSVEGLERLNKNFTNFMSTNALQASSLVGRSVSVETDTSSLQKGGLISGMVDMDYSTDDTKISIYDEAGSLVQTIPVGELAKGENVFRWDGQNIEVNGKLLDWKAPDNGAAIGTYRFEVTATQNGKTESLKTSLSANVNSVSINEAGELILNLAGIGPVNVKDVKQFN
;
A
#
# COMPACT_ATOMS: atom_id res chain seq x y z
N MET A 1 -72.02 25.63 -0.88
CA MET A 1 -71.20 25.81 -2.10
C MET A 1 -69.77 26.00 -1.62
N SER A 2 -68.76 25.17 -1.90
CA SER A 2 -68.51 24.24 -3.00
C SER A 2 -67.76 23.02 -2.46
N LEU A 3 -68.10 21.84 -3.00
CA LEU A 3 -67.49 20.53 -2.77
C LEU A 3 -66.32 20.30 -3.74
N VAL A 4 -65.23 19.66 -3.29
CA VAL A 4 -64.38 18.62 -3.97
C VAL A 4 -63.08 18.50 -3.15
N SER A 5 -62.43 17.35 -2.90
CA SER A 5 -62.69 15.92 -3.08
C SER A 5 -61.57 15.20 -2.32
N SER A 6 -61.91 14.26 -1.44
CA SER A 6 -60.94 13.38 -0.77
C SER A 6 -60.66 12.17 -1.66
N ALA A 7 -59.38 11.87 -1.91
CA ALA A 7 -58.96 10.57 -2.45
C ALA A 7 -57.77 10.06 -1.64
N THR A 8 -58.06 9.14 -0.73
CA THR A 8 -57.13 8.20 -0.09
C THR A 8 -56.53 7.30 -1.16
N ASN A 9 -55.20 7.24 -1.25
CA ASN A 9 -54.51 6.21 -2.04
C ASN A 9 -53.59 5.41 -1.11
N THR A 10 -54.01 4.18 -0.84
CA THR A 10 -53.35 3.14 -0.07
C THR A 10 -52.07 2.65 -0.77
N ILE A 11 -51.03 2.37 0.02
CA ILE A 11 -49.75 1.80 -0.39
C ILE A 11 -49.93 0.31 -0.73
N PRO A 12 -49.51 -0.17 -1.92
CA PRO A 12 -49.17 -1.57 -2.11
C PRO A 12 -47.66 -1.75 -1.94
N THR A 13 -47.29 -2.35 -0.82
CA THR A 13 -45.99 -2.98 -0.58
C THR A 13 -45.81 -4.17 -1.55
N ASP A 14 -45.24 -3.94 -2.73
CA ASP A 14 -44.89 -5.05 -3.64
C ASP A 14 -43.72 -4.71 -4.58
N ALA A 15 -42.61 -4.28 -3.99
CA ALA A 15 -41.31 -4.18 -4.68
C ALA A 15 -40.25 -5.05 -4.00
N LEU A 16 -40.63 -6.29 -3.68
CA LEU A 16 -39.71 -7.41 -3.42
C LEU A 16 -39.56 -8.24 -4.70
N SER A 17 -39.19 -7.59 -5.80
CA SER A 17 -38.85 -8.28 -7.04
C SER A 17 -37.37 -8.65 -7.03
N ILE A 18 -37.11 -9.81 -6.42
CA ILE A 18 -36.16 -10.84 -6.84
C ILE A 18 -35.03 -10.27 -7.72
N ASN A 19 -33.93 -9.90 -7.06
CA ASN A 19 -32.64 -9.66 -7.69
C ASN A 19 -32.24 -10.99 -8.36
N LYS A 20 -32.61 -11.14 -9.63
CA LYS A 20 -32.28 -12.28 -10.47
C LYS A 20 -30.75 -12.27 -10.56
N LYS A 21 -30.15 -13.10 -9.70
CA LYS A 21 -28.77 -13.54 -9.78
C LYS A 21 -28.56 -13.96 -11.23
N THR A 22 -27.99 -13.07 -12.03
CA THR A 22 -27.41 -13.44 -13.31
C THR A 22 -26.27 -14.35 -12.92
N GLU A 23 -26.56 -15.65 -12.87
CA GLU A 23 -25.55 -16.67 -12.89
C GLU A 23 -24.72 -16.37 -14.14
N THR A 24 -23.54 -15.80 -13.91
CA THR A 24 -22.42 -15.91 -14.84
C THR A 24 -22.30 -17.40 -15.13
N LYS A 25 -22.86 -17.83 -16.27
CA LYS A 25 -22.66 -19.17 -16.81
C LYS A 25 -21.17 -19.42 -16.77
N LYS A 26 -20.77 -20.33 -15.89
CA LYS A 26 -19.42 -20.88 -15.83
C LYS A 26 -19.13 -21.46 -17.20
N ASN A 27 -18.14 -20.87 -17.87
CA ASN A 27 -17.60 -21.19 -19.19
C ASN A 27 -18.01 -22.55 -19.77
N ASN A 28 -18.86 -22.53 -20.80
CA ASN A 28 -19.17 -23.69 -21.64
C ASN A 28 -17.99 -24.12 -22.55
N ASN A 29 -16.83 -23.44 -22.47
CA ASN A 29 -15.70 -23.66 -23.37
C ASN A 29 -14.86 -24.90 -23.03
N GLU A 30 -14.65 -25.22 -21.75
CA GLU A 30 -13.90 -26.44 -21.35
C GLU A 30 -14.64 -27.72 -21.79
N LEU A 31 -15.98 -27.69 -21.74
CA LEU A 31 -16.83 -28.78 -22.22
C LEU A 31 -16.78 -28.93 -23.74
N GLY A 32 -16.60 -27.81 -24.47
CA GLY A 32 -16.48 -27.80 -25.94
C GLY A 32 -15.18 -28.42 -26.44
N GLN A 33 -14.04 -28.14 -25.79
CA GLN A 33 -12.74 -28.72 -26.15
C GLN A 33 -12.69 -30.24 -25.89
N ALA A 34 -13.21 -30.70 -24.74
CA ALA A 34 -13.23 -32.11 -24.38
C ALA A 34 -14.15 -32.94 -25.30
N ALA A 35 -15.37 -32.47 -25.55
CA ALA A 35 -16.30 -33.12 -26.48
C ALA A 35 -15.77 -33.11 -27.93
N PHE A 36 -15.00 -32.09 -28.31
CA PHE A 36 -14.37 -32.01 -29.62
C PHE A 36 -13.22 -33.00 -29.80
N LEU A 37 -12.32 -33.14 -28.80
CA LEU A 37 -11.25 -34.13 -28.83
C LEU A 37 -11.79 -35.57 -28.88
N GLU A 38 -12.90 -35.82 -28.21
CA GLU A 38 -13.62 -37.11 -28.26
C GLU A 38 -14.18 -37.41 -29.66
N LEU A 39 -14.76 -36.41 -30.33
CA LEU A 39 -15.22 -36.54 -31.72
C LEU A 39 -14.03 -36.73 -32.69
N MET A 40 -12.90 -36.05 -32.48
CA MET A 40 -11.70 -36.19 -33.31
C MET A 40 -11.07 -37.58 -33.19
N ILE A 41 -10.99 -38.13 -31.96
CA ILE A 41 -10.51 -39.50 -31.72
C ILE A 41 -11.47 -40.53 -32.34
N THR A 42 -12.76 -40.28 -32.26
CA THR A 42 -13.79 -41.15 -32.85
C THR A 42 -13.70 -41.17 -34.37
N GLN A 43 -13.45 -40.03 -35.02
CA GLN A 43 -13.25 -39.94 -36.46
C GLN A 43 -11.93 -40.62 -36.88
N MET A 44 -10.81 -40.40 -36.18
CA MET A 44 -9.53 -41.10 -36.46
C MET A 44 -9.64 -42.62 -36.35
N LYS A 45 -10.45 -43.15 -35.42
CA LYS A 45 -10.70 -44.59 -35.29
C LYS A 45 -11.51 -45.19 -36.44
N ASN A 46 -12.25 -44.37 -37.19
CA ASN A 46 -13.14 -44.78 -38.28
C ASN A 46 -12.66 -44.33 -39.67
N GLN A 47 -11.46 -43.75 -39.82
CA GLN A 47 -10.93 -43.41 -41.14
C GLN A 47 -10.32 -44.63 -41.83
N ASN A 48 -10.52 -44.70 -43.15
CA ASN A 48 -9.83 -45.66 -44.01
C ASN A 48 -8.38 -45.17 -44.22
N PRO A 49 -7.34 -45.97 -43.93
CA PRO A 49 -5.94 -45.55 -43.96
C PRO A 49 -5.40 -45.12 -45.34
N LEU A 50 -6.18 -45.28 -46.42
CA LEU A 50 -5.76 -44.95 -47.79
C LEU A 50 -6.13 -43.53 -48.26
N GLU A 51 -6.93 -42.76 -47.52
CA GLU A 51 -7.30 -41.38 -47.88
C GLU A 51 -7.50 -40.48 -46.63
N PRO A 52 -6.43 -39.91 -46.05
CA PRO A 52 -6.58 -38.96 -44.94
C PRO A 52 -7.07 -37.60 -45.47
N GLN A 53 -8.25 -37.14 -45.03
CA GLN A 53 -8.63 -35.72 -45.16
C GLN A 53 -7.85 -34.87 -44.15
N ASP A 54 -7.37 -33.72 -44.62
CA ASP A 54 -6.47 -32.85 -43.88
C ASP A 54 -7.25 -31.94 -42.90
N ASN A 55 -7.25 -32.30 -41.61
CA ASN A 55 -7.92 -31.54 -40.55
C ASN A 55 -7.11 -30.33 -40.05
N SER A 56 -6.07 -29.90 -40.79
CA SER A 56 -5.12 -28.86 -40.38
C SER A 56 -5.75 -27.48 -40.10
N GLU A 57 -6.80 -27.09 -40.82
CA GLU A 57 -7.49 -25.80 -40.63
C GLU A 57 -8.21 -25.71 -39.27
N PHE A 58 -8.71 -26.84 -38.77
CA PHE A 58 -9.39 -26.91 -37.47
C PHE A 58 -8.42 -26.98 -36.29
N VAL A 59 -7.27 -27.65 -36.47
CA VAL A 59 -6.16 -27.61 -35.51
C VAL A 59 -5.65 -26.17 -35.32
N ALA A 60 -5.59 -25.39 -36.41
CA ALA A 60 -5.25 -23.97 -36.35
C ALA A 60 -6.29 -23.15 -35.56
N GLN A 61 -7.59 -23.40 -35.73
CA GLN A 61 -8.64 -22.74 -34.94
C GLN A 61 -8.59 -23.14 -33.45
N LEU A 62 -8.33 -24.40 -33.14
CA LEU A 62 -8.14 -24.88 -31.75
C LEU A 62 -6.91 -24.26 -31.08
N ALA A 63 -5.81 -24.13 -31.81
CA ALA A 63 -4.61 -23.45 -31.33
C ALA A 63 -4.88 -21.96 -31.08
N GLN A 64 -5.70 -21.32 -31.94
CA GLN A 64 -6.13 -19.93 -31.74
C GLN A 64 -7.00 -19.79 -30.48
N PHE A 65 -7.96 -20.69 -30.26
CA PHE A 65 -8.79 -20.71 -29.04
C PHE A 65 -7.96 -20.96 -27.78
N SER A 66 -7.06 -21.94 -27.80
CA SER A 66 -6.17 -22.23 -26.67
C SER A 66 -5.27 -21.05 -26.31
N SER A 67 -4.85 -20.27 -27.33
CA SER A 67 -4.07 -19.04 -27.14
C SER A 67 -4.91 -17.94 -26.51
N VAL A 68 -6.15 -17.74 -26.96
CA VAL A 68 -7.09 -16.75 -26.39
C VAL A 68 -7.46 -17.11 -24.95
N GLU A 69 -7.72 -18.37 -24.65
CA GLU A 69 -7.98 -18.86 -23.29
C GLU A 69 -6.75 -18.72 -22.39
N GLY A 70 -5.55 -18.94 -22.95
CA GLY A 70 -4.28 -18.63 -22.29
C GLY A 70 -4.19 -17.16 -21.88
N LEU A 71 -4.53 -16.25 -22.80
CA LEU A 71 -4.58 -14.80 -22.53
C LEU A 71 -5.65 -14.42 -21.51
N GLU A 72 -6.85 -15.01 -21.58
CA GLU A 72 -7.93 -14.78 -20.62
C GLU A 72 -7.54 -15.25 -19.21
N ARG A 73 -6.91 -16.42 -19.11
CA ARG A 73 -6.37 -16.96 -17.85
C ARG A 73 -5.26 -16.08 -17.28
N LEU A 74 -4.36 -15.58 -18.14
CA LEU A 74 -3.32 -14.62 -17.74
C LEU A 74 -3.95 -13.32 -17.20
N ASN A 75 -4.93 -12.75 -17.90
CA ASN A 75 -5.64 -11.56 -17.45
C ASN A 75 -6.40 -11.78 -16.13
N LYS A 76 -7.05 -12.93 -15.95
CA LYS A 76 -7.71 -13.29 -14.68
C LYS A 76 -6.72 -13.46 -13.54
N ASN A 77 -5.60 -14.14 -13.78
CA ASN A 77 -4.54 -14.31 -12.77
C ASN A 77 -3.93 -12.96 -12.40
N PHE A 78 -3.71 -12.07 -13.38
CA PHE A 78 -3.23 -10.71 -13.15
C PHE A 78 -4.23 -9.87 -12.35
N THR A 79 -5.52 -9.95 -12.66
CA THR A 79 -6.59 -9.26 -11.93
C THR A 79 -6.72 -9.77 -10.48
N ASN A 80 -6.60 -11.09 -10.28
CA ASN A 80 -6.62 -11.70 -8.96
C ASN A 80 -5.41 -11.29 -8.13
N PHE A 81 -4.21 -11.27 -8.73
CA PHE A 81 -2.98 -10.80 -8.09
C PHE A 81 -3.07 -9.33 -7.68
N MET A 82 -3.59 -8.47 -8.56
CA MET A 82 -3.87 -7.06 -8.24
C MET A 82 -4.86 -6.93 -7.07
N SER A 83 -5.92 -7.74 -7.05
CA SER A 83 -6.95 -7.71 -6.01
C SER A 83 -6.41 -8.12 -4.63
N THR A 84 -5.56 -9.15 -4.56
CA THR A 84 -4.93 -9.57 -3.29
C THR A 84 -3.96 -8.53 -2.74
N ASN A 85 -3.22 -7.85 -3.62
CA ASN A 85 -2.31 -6.79 -3.22
C ASN A 85 -3.08 -5.52 -2.79
N ALA A 86 -4.17 -5.19 -3.48
CA ALA A 86 -5.04 -4.06 -3.14
C ALA A 86 -5.74 -4.22 -1.77
N LEU A 87 -6.15 -5.44 -1.41
CA LEU A 87 -6.75 -5.69 -0.09
C LEU A 87 -5.74 -5.53 1.05
N GLN A 88 -4.53 -6.07 0.89
CA GLN A 88 -3.44 -5.89 1.88
C GLN A 88 -3.07 -4.40 1.99
N ALA A 89 -2.98 -3.71 0.86
CA ALA A 89 -2.76 -2.28 0.78
C ALA A 89 -3.82 -1.43 1.50
N SER A 90 -5.10 -1.79 1.35
CA SER A 90 -6.18 -1.07 2.02
C SER A 90 -6.05 -1.08 3.54
N SER A 91 -5.48 -2.16 4.10
CA SER A 91 -5.24 -2.27 5.54
C SER A 91 -4.10 -1.38 6.05
N LEU A 92 -3.26 -0.87 5.15
CA LEU A 92 -2.14 0.02 5.48
C LEU A 92 -2.58 1.48 5.59
N VAL A 93 -3.66 1.88 4.91
CA VAL A 93 -4.19 3.25 4.99
C VAL A 93 -4.55 3.58 6.43
N GLY A 94 -4.04 4.71 6.93
CA GLY A 94 -4.20 5.15 8.30
C GLY A 94 -3.26 4.48 9.31
N ARG A 95 -2.45 3.49 8.91
CA ARG A 95 -1.35 2.97 9.74
C ARG A 95 -0.13 3.87 9.65
N SER A 96 0.77 3.70 10.61
CA SER A 96 2.08 4.34 10.61
C SER A 96 3.14 3.34 10.14
N VAL A 97 4.09 3.80 9.33
CA VAL A 97 5.22 3.00 8.85
C VAL A 97 6.52 3.74 9.10
N SER A 98 7.61 3.01 9.33
CA SER A 98 8.96 3.57 9.44
C SER A 98 9.70 3.43 8.13
N VAL A 99 10.25 4.53 7.62
CA VAL A 99 11.03 4.58 6.37
C VAL A 99 12.32 5.37 6.60
N GLU A 100 13.37 5.08 5.84
CA GLU A 100 14.60 5.88 5.87
C GLU A 100 14.33 7.25 5.24
N THR A 101 14.24 8.27 6.08
CA THR A 101 13.95 9.65 5.69
C THR A 101 14.36 10.59 6.81
N ASP A 102 14.67 11.83 6.46
CA ASP A 102 14.84 12.93 7.39
C ASP A 102 13.55 13.75 7.57
N THR A 103 12.45 13.45 6.87
CA THR A 103 11.22 14.25 6.95
C THR A 103 10.03 13.47 7.51
N SER A 104 9.20 14.13 8.32
CA SER A 104 7.92 13.57 8.77
C SER A 104 6.93 14.66 9.18
N SER A 105 5.65 14.32 9.21
CA SER A 105 4.56 15.24 9.52
C SER A 105 4.05 15.07 10.94
N LEU A 106 4.07 16.16 11.72
CA LEU A 106 3.47 16.26 13.03
C LEU A 106 2.00 16.68 12.89
N GLN A 107 1.10 15.80 13.33
CA GLN A 107 -0.34 16.06 13.38
C GLN A 107 -0.76 16.55 14.77
N LYS A 108 -1.98 17.09 14.86
CA LYS A 108 -2.52 17.61 16.13
C LYS A 108 -2.59 16.51 17.19
N GLY A 109 -1.86 16.68 18.30
CA GLY A 109 -1.78 15.67 19.36
C GLY A 109 -1.07 14.38 18.93
N GLY A 110 -0.40 14.40 17.79
CA GLY A 110 0.40 13.30 17.27
C GLY A 110 1.82 13.32 17.84
N LEU A 111 2.58 12.31 17.44
CA LEU A 111 3.99 12.17 17.75
C LEU A 111 4.72 11.65 16.51
N ILE A 112 5.97 12.06 16.35
CA ILE A 112 6.89 11.50 15.36
C ILE A 112 7.83 10.56 16.12
N SER A 113 7.83 9.29 15.73
CA SER A 113 8.84 8.33 16.19
C SER A 113 9.98 8.30 15.18
N GLY A 114 11.21 8.27 15.68
CA GLY A 114 12.40 8.16 14.85
C GLY A 114 13.38 7.17 15.42
N MET A 115 14.26 6.68 14.55
CA MET A 115 15.28 5.70 14.85
C MET A 115 16.58 6.08 14.16
N VAL A 116 17.68 5.88 14.87
CA VAL A 116 19.04 6.03 14.37
C VAL A 116 19.83 4.79 14.76
N ASP A 117 20.53 4.21 13.79
CA ASP A 117 21.45 3.10 14.03
C ASP A 117 22.88 3.65 14.10
N MET A 118 23.57 3.36 15.20
CA MET A 118 24.90 3.88 15.48
C MET A 118 25.94 2.76 15.45
N ASP A 119 27.00 2.94 14.68
CA ASP A 119 28.10 1.96 14.62
C ASP A 119 29.01 1.99 15.86
N TYR A 120 28.87 3.03 16.70
CA TYR A 120 29.72 3.32 17.84
C TYR A 120 28.95 4.13 18.91
N SER A 121 29.48 4.22 20.13
CA SER A 121 28.92 5.09 21.18
C SER A 121 29.37 6.54 21.01
N THR A 122 28.45 7.48 21.24
CA THR A 122 28.70 8.92 21.06
C THR A 122 29.00 9.63 22.37
N ASP A 123 29.83 10.67 22.29
CA ASP A 123 30.09 11.58 23.42
C ASP A 123 28.96 12.62 23.53
N ASP A 124 28.37 13.02 22.40
CA ASP A 124 27.25 13.95 22.35
C ASP A 124 26.45 13.73 21.07
N THR A 125 25.12 13.76 21.18
CA THR A 125 24.18 13.67 20.07
C THR A 125 23.20 14.82 20.14
N LYS A 126 22.91 15.42 18.99
CA LYS A 126 21.92 16.49 18.85
C LYS A 126 20.93 16.16 17.75
N ILE A 127 19.68 16.55 17.95
CA ILE A 127 18.64 16.50 16.92
C ILE A 127 18.26 17.93 16.58
N SER A 128 18.53 18.35 15.35
CA SER A 128 18.11 19.64 14.82
C SER A 128 16.86 19.44 13.98
N ILE A 129 15.83 20.23 14.27
CA ILE A 129 14.51 20.15 13.65
C ILE A 129 14.28 21.43 12.86
N TYR A 130 14.02 21.29 11.57
CA TYR A 130 13.73 22.38 10.66
C TYR A 130 12.28 22.30 10.16
N ASP A 131 11.67 23.44 9.90
CA ASP A 131 10.36 23.50 9.24
C ASP A 131 10.46 23.25 7.72
N GLU A 132 9.31 23.23 7.05
CA GLU A 132 9.21 23.06 5.59
C GLU A 132 9.94 24.16 4.79
N ALA A 133 10.10 25.36 5.37
CA ALA A 133 10.86 26.45 4.75
C ALA A 133 12.38 26.31 4.96
N GLY A 134 12.82 25.32 5.74
CA GLY A 134 14.22 25.08 6.09
C GLY A 134 14.72 25.93 7.26
N SER A 135 13.84 26.64 7.96
CA SER A 135 14.22 27.41 9.14
C SER A 135 14.40 26.48 10.34
N LEU A 136 15.44 26.72 11.15
CA LEU A 136 15.68 25.96 12.37
C LEU A 136 14.60 26.28 13.41
N VAL A 137 13.85 25.25 13.81
CA VAL A 137 12.76 25.35 14.79
C VAL A 137 13.28 25.03 16.19
N GLN A 138 13.99 23.91 16.32
CA GLN A 138 14.48 23.41 17.60
C GLN A 138 15.83 22.70 17.43
N THR A 139 16.69 22.82 18.44
CA THR A 139 17.87 21.95 18.61
C THR A 139 17.77 21.28 19.96
N ILE A 140 17.75 19.95 19.94
CA ILE A 140 17.55 19.09 21.09
C ILE A 140 18.89 18.44 21.45
N PRO A 141 19.48 18.75 22.62
CA PRO A 141 20.65 18.02 23.11
C PRO A 141 20.18 16.66 23.68
N VAL A 142 20.52 15.59 22.97
CA VAL A 142 20.23 14.21 23.41
C VAL A 142 21.34 13.70 24.34
N GLY A 143 22.58 14.14 24.13
CA GLY A 143 23.74 13.69 24.88
C GLY A 143 24.27 12.36 24.38
N GLU A 144 24.90 11.58 25.27
CA GLU A 144 25.52 10.31 24.93
C GLU A 144 24.49 9.24 24.53
N LEU A 145 24.75 8.57 23.42
CA LEU A 145 23.99 7.41 22.95
C LEU A 145 24.92 6.21 22.76
N ALA A 146 24.39 5.02 23.07
CA ALA A 146 25.12 3.77 22.90
C ALA A 146 25.18 3.35 21.44
N LYS A 147 26.14 2.48 21.11
CA LYS A 147 26.17 1.76 19.84
C LYS A 147 24.86 0.97 19.64
N GLY A 148 24.39 0.94 18.40
CA GLY A 148 23.21 0.20 17.94
C GLY A 148 22.00 1.10 17.72
N GLU A 149 20.83 0.46 17.75
CA GLU A 149 19.56 1.12 17.55
C GLU A 149 19.20 2.03 18.74
N ASN A 150 18.97 3.30 18.43
CA ASN A 150 18.44 4.29 19.35
C ASN A 150 17.16 4.87 18.78
N VAL A 151 16.11 4.89 19.60
CA VAL A 151 14.77 5.37 19.23
C VAL A 151 14.43 6.64 19.98
N PHE A 152 13.74 7.55 19.30
CA PHE A 152 13.23 8.77 19.88
C PHE A 152 11.77 9.01 19.50
N ARG A 153 11.03 9.77 20.33
CA ARG A 153 9.65 10.16 20.09
C ARG A 153 9.49 11.64 20.41
N TRP A 154 9.05 12.42 19.45
CA TRP A 154 8.88 13.87 19.58
C TRP A 154 7.43 14.27 19.33
N ASP A 155 6.85 15.05 20.24
CA ASP A 155 5.45 15.50 20.17
C ASP A 155 5.31 16.99 19.81
N GLY A 156 6.42 17.65 19.46
CA GLY A 156 6.49 19.09 19.21
C GLY A 156 6.93 19.92 20.42
N GLN A 157 6.79 19.40 21.64
CA GLN A 157 7.06 20.10 22.90
C GLN A 157 8.13 19.41 23.76
N ASN A 158 8.13 18.08 23.78
CA ASN A 158 9.00 17.22 24.53
C ASN A 158 9.58 16.14 23.62
N ILE A 159 10.60 15.47 24.12
CA ILE A 159 11.20 14.31 23.45
C ILE A 159 11.48 13.20 24.45
N GLU A 160 11.14 11.99 24.05
CA GLU A 160 11.54 10.76 24.70
C GLU A 160 12.66 10.12 23.88
N VAL A 161 13.71 9.63 24.54
CA VAL A 161 14.80 8.86 23.92
C VAL A 161 14.95 7.55 24.67
N ASN A 162 14.90 6.43 23.96
CA ASN A 162 15.00 5.07 24.51
C ASN A 162 14.06 4.83 25.71
N GLY A 163 12.81 5.32 25.62
CA GLY A 163 11.80 5.15 26.68
C GLY A 163 11.89 6.14 27.84
N LYS A 164 12.83 7.09 27.81
CA LYS A 164 13.02 8.10 28.84
C LYS A 164 12.75 9.50 28.31
N LEU A 165 11.85 10.24 28.96
CA LEU A 165 11.63 11.66 28.68
C LEU A 165 12.89 12.46 29.03
N LEU A 166 13.40 13.24 28.08
CA LEU A 166 14.52 14.14 28.34
C LEU A 166 14.06 15.34 29.17
N ASP A 167 14.95 15.84 30.04
CA ASP A 167 14.76 17.12 30.75
C ASP A 167 15.08 18.29 29.82
N TRP A 168 14.41 18.29 28.67
CA TRP A 168 14.45 19.33 27.65
C TRP A 168 13.01 19.67 27.28
N LYS A 169 12.74 20.96 27.10
CA LYS A 169 11.45 21.45 26.62
C LYS A 169 11.68 22.38 25.45
N ALA A 170 10.79 22.27 24.47
CA ALA A 170 10.75 23.20 23.37
C ALA A 170 10.62 24.66 23.87
N PRO A 171 11.28 25.62 23.20
CA PRO A 171 11.00 27.04 23.39
C PRO A 171 9.53 27.36 23.08
N ASP A 172 8.98 28.37 23.75
CA ASP A 172 7.61 28.88 23.53
C ASP A 172 6.51 27.80 23.60
N ASN A 173 5.53 27.82 22.68
CA ASN A 173 4.38 26.90 22.61
C ASN A 173 4.71 25.57 21.90
N GLY A 174 6.00 25.25 21.71
CA GLY A 174 6.43 24.09 20.93
C GLY A 174 6.27 24.26 19.42
N ALA A 175 6.41 23.16 18.69
CA ALA A 175 6.25 23.12 17.25
C ALA A 175 4.77 23.01 16.86
N ALA A 176 4.36 23.78 15.84
CA ALA A 176 3.01 23.71 15.29
C ALA A 176 2.79 22.40 14.51
N ILE A 177 1.54 22.12 14.11
CA ILE A 177 1.30 21.04 13.14
C ILE A 177 1.97 21.38 11.81
N GLY A 178 2.59 20.40 11.16
CA GLY A 178 3.35 20.65 9.94
C GLY A 178 4.32 19.54 9.58
N THR A 179 5.00 19.71 8.46
CA THR A 179 6.11 18.84 8.05
C THR A 179 7.42 19.39 8.59
N TYR A 180 8.25 18.50 9.13
CA TYR A 180 9.54 18.85 9.72
C TYR A 180 10.63 17.95 9.16
N ARG A 181 11.83 18.52 9.05
CA ARG A 181 13.07 17.81 8.71
C ARG A 181 13.94 17.65 9.95
N PHE A 182 14.44 16.44 10.18
CA PHE A 182 15.26 16.03 11.30
C PHE A 182 16.67 15.75 10.83
N GLU A 183 17.63 16.45 11.42
CA GLU A 183 19.05 16.20 11.24
C GLU A 183 19.63 15.75 12.56
N VAL A 184 20.12 14.50 12.60
CA VAL A 184 20.76 13.94 13.80
C VAL A 184 22.27 14.01 13.60
N THR A 185 22.95 14.71 14.49
CA THR A 185 24.42 14.80 14.49
C THR A 185 24.98 14.12 15.72
N ALA A 186 25.95 13.25 15.52
CA ALA A 186 26.68 12.56 16.57
C ALA A 186 28.12 13.05 16.61
N THR A 187 28.66 13.21 17.81
CA THR A 187 30.06 13.54 18.05
C THR A 187 30.74 12.41 18.78
N GLN A 188 31.90 11.98 18.27
CA GLN A 188 32.78 11.03 18.93
C GLN A 188 34.23 11.48 18.77
N ASN A 189 34.99 11.54 19.87
CA ASN A 189 36.38 12.00 19.90
C ASN A 189 36.57 13.38 19.24
N GLY A 190 35.61 14.28 19.43
CA GLY A 190 35.62 15.63 18.86
C GLY A 190 35.32 15.71 17.35
N LYS A 191 35.03 14.59 16.67
CA LYS A 191 34.57 14.57 15.28
C LYS A 191 33.05 14.46 15.26
N THR A 192 32.39 15.36 14.54
CA THR A 192 30.94 15.35 14.34
C THR A 192 30.58 14.80 12.97
N GLU A 193 29.54 13.98 12.90
CA GLU A 193 28.95 13.49 11.65
C GLU A 193 27.42 13.47 11.72
N SER A 194 26.79 13.64 10.55
CA SER A 194 25.34 13.51 10.41
C SER A 194 24.97 12.05 10.16
N LEU A 195 23.97 11.57 10.88
CA LEU A 195 23.48 10.21 10.83
C LEU A 195 22.20 10.12 10.00
N LYS A 196 22.02 8.97 9.34
CA LYS A 196 20.76 8.64 8.68
C LYS A 196 19.70 8.33 9.71
N THR A 197 18.50 8.84 9.47
CA THR A 197 17.33 8.64 10.31
C THR A 197 16.30 7.77 9.59
N SER A 198 15.53 7.04 10.39
CA SER A 198 14.28 6.44 9.92
C SER A 198 13.14 7.02 10.73
N LEU A 199 12.14 7.59 10.08
CA LEU A 199 11.04 8.27 10.74
C LEU A 199 9.71 7.58 10.44
N SER A 200 8.83 7.64 11.43
CA SER A 200 7.45 7.19 11.29
C SER A 200 6.66 8.16 10.44
N ALA A 201 5.85 7.65 9.51
CA ALA A 201 4.90 8.44 8.75
C ALA A 201 3.59 7.69 8.55
N ASN A 202 2.49 8.45 8.59
CA ASN A 202 1.16 7.91 8.35
C ASN A 202 0.94 7.65 6.86
N VAL A 203 0.35 6.50 6.53
CA VAL A 203 -0.04 6.17 5.16
C VAL A 203 -1.37 6.87 4.85
N ASN A 204 -1.34 7.89 4.01
CA ASN A 204 -2.55 8.62 3.59
C ASN A 204 -3.35 7.85 2.54
N SER A 205 -2.66 7.21 1.60
CA SER A 205 -3.30 6.37 0.59
C SER A 205 -2.31 5.34 0.06
N VAL A 206 -2.82 4.36 -0.67
CA VAL A 206 -1.99 3.38 -1.38
C VAL A 206 -2.38 3.37 -2.85
N SER A 207 -1.38 3.19 -3.70
CA SER A 207 -1.51 3.14 -5.16
C SER A 207 -0.63 2.02 -5.72
N ILE A 208 -0.87 1.66 -6.98
CA ILE A 208 -0.07 0.67 -7.71
C ILE A 208 0.52 1.39 -8.92
N ASN A 209 1.83 1.32 -9.10
CA ASN A 209 2.50 1.94 -10.26
C ASN A 209 2.33 1.10 -11.54
N GLU A 210 2.80 1.60 -12.68
CA GLU A 210 2.72 0.89 -13.98
C GLU A 210 3.43 -0.47 -13.98
N ALA A 211 4.43 -0.65 -13.10
CA ALA A 211 5.14 -1.91 -12.92
C ALA A 211 4.41 -2.90 -12.00
N GLY A 212 3.23 -2.55 -11.49
CA GLY A 212 2.43 -3.40 -10.59
C GLY A 212 2.93 -3.40 -9.14
N GLU A 213 3.80 -2.47 -8.76
CA GLU A 213 4.36 -2.36 -7.42
C GLU A 213 3.51 -1.47 -6.52
N LEU A 214 3.48 -1.83 -5.23
CA LEU A 214 2.70 -1.10 -4.25
C LEU A 214 3.43 0.16 -3.75
N ILE A 215 2.78 1.30 -3.88
CA ILE A 215 3.29 2.62 -3.49
C ILE A 215 2.43 3.20 -2.38
N LEU A 216 3.04 3.47 -1.24
CA LEU A 216 2.42 4.14 -0.09
C LEU A 216 2.61 5.65 -0.22
N ASN A 217 1.53 6.42 -0.17
CA ASN A 217 1.60 7.87 -0.11
C ASN A 217 1.65 8.28 1.36
N LEU A 218 2.83 8.66 1.83
CA LEU A 218 3.10 8.94 3.24
C LEU A 218 2.94 10.44 3.54
N ALA A 219 2.35 10.76 4.70
CA ALA A 219 2.15 12.12 5.15
C ALA A 219 3.48 12.86 5.32
N GLY A 220 3.64 13.99 4.60
CA GLY A 220 4.84 14.83 4.65
C GLY A 220 6.05 14.33 3.86
N ILE A 221 6.04 13.08 3.38
CA ILE A 221 7.15 12.47 2.62
C ILE A 221 6.78 12.29 1.15
N GLY A 222 5.53 11.90 0.86
CA GLY A 222 5.07 11.58 -0.50
C GLY A 222 5.13 10.09 -0.83
N PRO A 223 5.21 9.71 -2.12
CA PRO A 223 5.13 8.33 -2.56
C PRO A 223 6.41 7.54 -2.23
N VAL A 224 6.26 6.41 -1.54
CA VAL A 224 7.34 5.49 -1.17
C VAL A 224 6.96 4.07 -1.56
N ASN A 225 7.90 3.30 -2.12
CA ASN A 225 7.65 1.89 -2.45
C ASN A 225 7.51 1.09 -1.15
N VAL A 226 6.54 0.18 -1.09
CA VAL A 226 6.34 -0.67 0.10
C VAL A 226 7.61 -1.45 0.48
N LYS A 227 8.50 -1.75 -0.48
CA LYS A 227 9.78 -2.44 -0.25
C LYS A 227 10.78 -1.61 0.55
N ASP A 228 10.66 -0.29 0.53
CA ASP A 228 11.54 0.64 1.25
C ASP A 228 11.06 0.89 2.69
N VAL A 229 9.94 0.29 3.09
CA VAL A 229 9.43 0.32 4.46
C VAL A 229 10.26 -0.59 5.35
N LYS A 230 10.84 -0.02 6.40
CA LYS A 230 11.61 -0.76 7.41
C LYS A 230 10.70 -1.48 8.39
N GLN A 231 9.57 -0.87 8.77
CA GLN A 231 8.65 -1.43 9.76
C GLN A 231 7.22 -0.92 9.57
N PHE A 232 6.23 -1.78 9.86
CA PHE A 232 4.83 -1.41 9.99
C PHE A 232 4.47 -1.30 11.48
N ASN A 233 3.90 -0.18 11.89
CA ASN A 233 3.55 0.13 13.28
C ASN A 233 2.04 0.02 13.56
#